data_AF-A0AAU9Y7G4-F1
#
_entry.id   AF-A0AAU9Y7G4-F1
#
_cell.length_a   1.000
_cell.length_b   1.000
_cell.length_c   1.000
_cell.angle_alpha   90.00
_cell.angle_beta   90.00
_cell.angle_gamma   90.00
#
_symmetry.space_group_name_H-M   'P 1'
#
loop_
_entity.id
_entity.type
_entity.pdbx_description
1 polymer ?
#
loop_
_entity_poly.entity_id
_entity_poly.type
_entity_poly.pdbx_seq_one_letter_code
_entity_poly.pdbx_strand_id
1 'polypeptide(L)'
;MAALVNTAAFNGAYDRDPFCFEKSRVTSFKQFIRGEEYPYGSTDLNYNDGQKDWTGYHRFLQASGYMTKGEPNMVLSKDWGQYYVGAHVKNGNYTLFAIDNVASGCVDCPYLNPKQSGDIVYKIFMGTEGLPADTTVLLFAGLENLIEVDSNEAIILNNVQLDFLARHDPRLEPHFYGTVPCDKLPRHPQKDRSVGYIVNTDSHDRPGRHWIALWTTPENVREIFDSYALPLQVYETTQPLIDWINTYWKYVVRSSKSLQSLYSHSCGDYALMYLRHRARRKDISKFLKLFSRHDFVANDHKVGQMLKKFIEKAISQEEWCMTSGRDSHQNCKPRGGILVLNDLMAEGGNDKEVMDLFTKHSHHRNITFLYLCQDMFPPGKYAKTISRNSHYIVAVKNPRDQLGMHNILLQAYPKTWEQVMEVYRKETERPFRYLTVDFHPAGYDRFRIVSRLLKHEGCMQCFILPPHKHL
;
A
#
# COMPACT_ATOMS: atom_id res chain seq x y z
N MET A 1 -11.78 -3.17 9.79
CA MET A 1 -13.21 -2.84 9.98
C MET A 1 -14.04 -4.08 9.67
N ALA A 2 -15.13 -4.30 10.39
CA ALA A 2 -16.08 -5.38 10.17
C ALA A 2 -17.53 -4.84 10.21
N ALA A 3 -18.41 -5.45 9.42
CA ALA A 3 -19.84 -5.14 9.38
C ALA A 3 -20.65 -6.41 9.15
N LEU A 4 -21.89 -6.42 9.64
CA LEU A 4 -22.83 -7.52 9.44
C LEU A 4 -24.00 -7.00 8.60
N VAL A 5 -24.42 -7.80 7.63
CA VAL A 5 -25.44 -7.44 6.65
C VAL A 5 -26.29 -8.66 6.35
N ASN A 6 -27.58 -8.44 6.09
CA ASN A 6 -28.47 -9.49 5.65
C ASN A 6 -28.00 -10.12 4.33
N THR A 7 -27.93 -11.45 4.26
CA THR A 7 -27.41 -12.17 3.09
C THR A 7 -28.21 -11.90 1.82
N ALA A 8 -29.53 -11.72 1.89
CA ALA A 8 -30.34 -11.38 0.72
C ALA A 8 -30.05 -9.95 0.22
N ALA A 9 -29.85 -9.00 1.16
CA ALA A 9 -29.44 -7.63 0.81
C ALA A 9 -28.05 -7.63 0.14
N PHE A 10 -27.09 -8.38 0.70
CA PHE A 10 -25.75 -8.55 0.11
C PHE A 10 -25.80 -9.15 -1.31
N ASN A 11 -26.71 -10.09 -1.54
CA ASN A 11 -26.91 -10.73 -2.85
C ASN A 11 -27.75 -9.88 -3.82
N GLY A 12 -28.12 -8.65 -3.46
CA GLY A 12 -28.79 -7.71 -4.36
C GLY A 12 -30.31 -7.82 -4.42
N ALA A 13 -30.96 -8.29 -3.35
CA ALA A 13 -32.42 -8.23 -3.23
C ALA A 13 -32.91 -6.78 -3.36
N TYR A 14 -33.87 -6.53 -4.27
CA TYR A 14 -34.29 -5.18 -4.66
C TYR A 14 -35.09 -4.45 -3.57
N ASP A 15 -35.62 -5.17 -2.59
CA ASP A 15 -36.41 -4.67 -1.46
C ASP A 15 -35.59 -4.44 -0.19
N ARG A 16 -34.26 -4.67 -0.22
CA ARG A 16 -33.38 -4.55 0.94
C ARG A 16 -32.18 -3.66 0.64
N ASP A 17 -31.79 -2.84 1.62
CA ASP A 17 -30.62 -1.96 1.50
C ASP A 17 -29.32 -2.74 1.84
N PRO A 18 -28.40 -2.93 0.88
CA PRO A 18 -27.13 -3.64 1.12
C PRO A 18 -26.17 -2.86 2.04
N PHE A 19 -26.46 -1.59 2.33
CA PHE A 19 -25.65 -0.73 3.20
C PHE A 19 -26.26 -0.57 4.60
N CYS A 20 -27.38 -1.23 4.90
CA CYS A 20 -27.94 -1.30 6.26
C CYS A 20 -27.11 -2.30 7.10
N PHE A 21 -26.08 -1.79 7.79
CA PHE A 21 -25.20 -2.61 8.62
C PHE A 21 -25.83 -2.85 9.99
N GLU A 22 -26.40 -4.03 10.20
CA GLU A 22 -27.14 -4.33 11.42
C GLU A 22 -26.23 -4.74 12.58
N LYS A 23 -26.54 -4.29 13.81
CA LYS A 23 -25.88 -4.77 15.04
C LYS A 23 -25.99 -6.28 15.21
N SER A 24 -27.04 -6.91 14.65
CA SER A 24 -27.21 -8.37 14.56
C SER A 24 -26.95 -9.13 15.87
N ARG A 25 -27.40 -8.57 17.01
CA ARG A 25 -27.25 -9.15 18.37
C ARG A 25 -25.80 -9.31 18.85
N VAL A 26 -24.85 -8.66 18.19
CA VAL A 26 -23.43 -8.66 18.59
C VAL A 26 -23.28 -7.91 19.91
N THR A 27 -22.63 -8.57 20.87
CA THR A 27 -22.34 -8.04 22.22
C THR A 27 -20.88 -7.63 22.38
N SER A 28 -19.96 -8.20 21.60
CA SER A 28 -18.56 -7.76 21.61
C SER A 28 -17.87 -8.13 20.31
N PHE A 29 -16.93 -7.30 19.87
CA PHE A 29 -16.07 -7.56 18.72
C PHE A 29 -14.61 -7.44 19.15
N LYS A 30 -13.86 -8.53 19.03
CA LYS A 30 -12.47 -8.61 19.51
C LYS A 30 -11.53 -9.10 18.43
N GLN A 31 -10.31 -8.57 18.43
CA GLN A 31 -9.23 -9.03 17.58
C GLN A 31 -8.13 -9.63 18.45
N PHE A 32 -7.57 -10.75 17.99
CA PHE A 32 -6.43 -11.42 18.61
C PHE A 32 -5.28 -11.48 17.60
N ILE A 33 -4.08 -11.12 18.03
CA ILE A 33 -2.85 -11.22 17.25
C ILE A 33 -1.91 -12.17 17.99
N ARG A 34 -1.63 -13.34 17.40
CA ARG A 34 -0.84 -14.42 18.04
C ARG A 34 -1.41 -14.89 19.40
N GLY A 35 -2.74 -14.93 19.51
CA GLY A 35 -3.44 -15.38 20.72
C GLY A 35 -3.63 -14.32 21.81
N GLU A 36 -3.01 -13.15 21.67
CA GLU A 36 -3.19 -12.01 22.59
C GLU A 36 -4.27 -11.05 22.05
N GLU A 37 -5.20 -10.60 22.90
CA GLU A 37 -6.20 -9.60 22.54
C GLU A 37 -5.53 -8.26 22.21
N TYR A 38 -5.85 -7.68 21.05
CA TYR A 38 -5.22 -6.46 20.57
C TYR A 38 -6.21 -5.61 19.76
N PRO A 39 -6.34 -4.31 20.04
CA PRO A 39 -5.75 -3.55 21.16
C PRO A 39 -6.40 -3.91 22.51
N TYR A 40 -5.72 -3.61 23.64
CA TYR A 40 -6.13 -3.99 25.01
C TYR A 40 -7.48 -3.41 25.52
N GLY A 41 -8.23 -2.69 24.69
CA GLY A 41 -9.54 -2.14 25.03
C GLY A 41 -10.67 -2.91 24.34
N SER A 42 -11.50 -3.60 25.11
CA SER A 42 -12.68 -4.30 24.58
C SER A 42 -13.74 -3.31 24.10
N THR A 43 -14.45 -3.66 23.02
CA THR A 43 -15.71 -2.99 22.65
C THR A 43 -16.85 -3.86 23.15
N ASP A 44 -17.26 -3.65 24.40
CA ASP A 44 -18.37 -4.39 25.01
C ASP A 44 -19.69 -3.63 24.83
N LEU A 45 -20.56 -4.17 23.99
CA LEU A 45 -21.90 -3.70 23.71
C LEU A 45 -22.88 -4.41 24.65
N ASN A 46 -23.51 -3.68 25.58
CA ASN A 46 -24.59 -4.26 26.38
C ASN A 46 -25.84 -4.37 25.51
N TYR A 47 -26.43 -5.56 25.49
CA TYR A 47 -27.50 -5.92 24.55
C TYR A 47 -28.82 -5.15 24.72
N ASN A 48 -29.06 -4.35 25.78
CA ASN A 48 -30.38 -3.74 26.02
C ASN A 48 -30.39 -2.37 26.74
N ASP A 49 -29.26 -1.66 26.84
CA ASP A 49 -29.16 -0.54 27.79
C ASP A 49 -28.75 0.80 27.17
N GLY A 50 -28.48 0.90 25.85
CA GLY A 50 -28.17 2.15 25.12
C GLY A 50 -26.97 3.00 25.61
N GLN A 51 -26.49 2.81 26.85
CA GLN A 51 -25.43 3.55 27.53
C GLN A 51 -24.04 3.05 27.11
N LYS A 52 -23.91 1.77 26.71
CA LYS A 52 -22.65 1.20 26.21
C LYS A 52 -22.44 1.31 24.70
N ASP A 53 -23.45 1.74 23.94
CA ASP A 53 -23.33 1.94 22.50
C ASP A 53 -22.57 3.22 22.14
N TRP A 54 -22.54 4.21 23.05
CA TRP A 54 -21.68 5.39 22.92
C TRP A 54 -20.19 5.05 22.93
N THR A 55 -19.76 4.08 23.72
CA THR A 55 -18.35 3.62 23.73
C THR A 55 -18.00 2.96 22.40
N GLY A 56 -18.91 2.17 21.84
CA GLY A 56 -18.72 1.57 20.52
C GLY A 56 -18.67 2.59 19.39
N TYR A 57 -19.58 3.58 19.41
CA TYR A 57 -19.56 4.69 18.45
C TYR A 57 -18.30 5.57 18.58
N HIS A 58 -17.88 5.86 19.81
CA HIS A 58 -16.64 6.58 20.08
C HIS A 58 -15.42 5.81 19.58
N ARG A 59 -15.41 4.48 19.76
CA ARG A 59 -14.35 3.61 19.24
C ARG A 59 -14.33 3.58 17.72
N PHE A 60 -15.50 3.55 17.08
CA PHE A 60 -15.62 3.69 15.64
C PHE A 60 -14.99 5.00 15.16
N LEU A 61 -15.39 6.14 15.73
CA LEU A 61 -14.85 7.46 15.40
C LEU A 61 -13.33 7.56 15.62
N GLN A 62 -12.84 6.94 16.69
CA GLN A 62 -11.43 6.89 17.02
C GLN A 62 -10.64 6.09 15.96
N ALA A 63 -11.04 4.85 15.72
CA ALA A 63 -10.34 3.92 14.84
C ALA A 63 -10.50 4.26 13.35
N SER A 64 -11.48 5.08 12.98
CA SER A 64 -11.61 5.63 11.63
C SER A 64 -10.91 6.98 11.46
N GLY A 65 -10.39 7.58 12.53
CA GLY A 65 -9.72 8.89 12.51
C GLY A 65 -10.66 10.11 12.47
N TYR A 66 -11.98 9.93 12.61
CA TYR A 66 -12.92 11.06 12.59
C TYR A 66 -12.84 11.94 13.85
N MET A 67 -12.36 11.42 14.98
CA MET A 67 -12.16 12.23 16.19
C MET A 67 -11.06 13.29 16.05
N THR A 68 -10.05 13.05 15.22
CA THR A 68 -8.87 13.93 15.10
C THR A 68 -8.92 14.84 13.88
N LYS A 69 -9.59 14.42 12.80
CA LYS A 69 -9.61 15.16 11.52
C LYS A 69 -10.55 16.37 11.48
N GLY A 70 -11.43 16.53 12.47
CA GLY A 70 -12.38 17.66 12.53
C GLY A 70 -13.41 17.68 11.38
N GLU A 71 -13.59 16.55 10.69
CA GLU A 71 -14.49 16.41 9.55
C GLU A 71 -15.83 15.75 9.95
N PRO A 72 -16.95 16.07 9.25
CA PRO A 72 -18.24 15.49 9.55
C PRO A 72 -18.30 14.00 9.18
N ASN A 73 -18.76 13.17 10.14
CA ASN A 73 -19.00 11.74 9.95
C ASN A 73 -20.41 11.49 9.38
N MET A 74 -20.52 10.63 8.37
CA MET A 74 -21.80 10.24 7.75
C MET A 74 -22.65 9.31 8.64
N VAL A 75 -22.01 8.51 9.50
CA VAL A 75 -22.72 7.64 10.46
C VAL A 75 -22.93 8.42 11.74
N LEU A 76 -24.09 9.04 11.93
CA LEU A 76 -24.33 9.85 13.13
C LEU A 76 -24.54 8.94 14.36
N SER A 77 -24.33 9.47 15.56
CA SER A 77 -24.54 8.72 16.81
C SER A 77 -25.97 8.16 16.95
N LYS A 78 -26.96 8.89 16.42
CA LYS A 78 -28.37 8.47 16.38
C LYS A 78 -28.66 7.36 15.36
N ASP A 79 -27.74 7.08 14.45
CA ASP A 79 -27.89 6.06 13.42
C ASP A 79 -27.01 4.83 13.74
N TRP A 80 -26.20 4.90 14.79
CA TRP A 80 -25.24 3.87 15.19
C TRP A 80 -25.78 2.98 16.32
N GLY A 81 -25.77 1.65 16.12
CA GLY A 81 -26.14 0.67 17.15
C GLY A 81 -27.56 0.86 17.68
N GLN A 82 -27.69 1.14 18.97
CA GLN A 82 -28.93 1.50 19.66
C GLN A 82 -28.74 2.82 20.40
N TYR A 83 -29.76 3.67 20.38
CA TYR A 83 -29.72 5.00 20.98
C TYR A 83 -31.01 5.32 21.72
N TYR A 84 -30.93 6.25 22.68
CA TYR A 84 -32.09 6.70 23.46
C TYR A 84 -32.88 7.80 22.76
N VAL A 85 -34.20 7.69 22.84
CA VAL A 85 -35.15 8.77 22.54
C VAL A 85 -36.12 8.88 23.73
N GLY A 86 -35.86 9.85 24.63
CA GLY A 86 -36.57 9.94 25.90
C GLY A 86 -36.27 8.72 26.79
N ALA A 87 -37.32 8.06 27.30
CA ALA A 87 -37.20 6.85 28.11
C ALA A 87 -37.13 5.54 27.30
N HIS A 88 -37.10 5.61 25.96
CA HIS A 88 -37.15 4.44 25.08
C HIS A 88 -35.83 4.24 24.31
N VAL A 89 -35.47 2.97 24.09
CA VAL A 89 -34.33 2.57 23.25
C VAL A 89 -34.81 2.33 21.82
N LYS A 90 -34.13 2.90 20.82
CA LYS A 90 -34.36 2.66 19.40
C LYS A 90 -33.12 2.02 18.76
N ASN A 91 -33.34 1.25 17.70
CA ASN A 91 -32.26 0.72 16.88
C ASN A 91 -31.88 1.75 15.80
N GLY A 92 -30.59 1.98 15.62
CA GLY A 92 -30.00 2.66 14.47
C GLY A 92 -29.86 1.73 13.27
N ASN A 93 -29.56 2.32 12.11
CA ASN A 93 -29.48 1.61 10.83
C ASN A 93 -28.05 1.11 10.51
N TYR A 94 -27.05 1.52 11.28
CA TYR A 94 -25.64 1.21 11.00
C TYR A 94 -24.91 0.73 12.26
N THR A 95 -24.08 -0.30 12.15
CA THR A 95 -23.17 -0.73 13.21
C THR A 95 -21.88 -1.22 12.56
N LEU A 96 -20.87 -0.36 12.59
CA LEU A 96 -19.54 -0.64 12.03
C LEU A 96 -18.55 -0.86 13.17
N PHE A 97 -17.86 -2.01 13.13
CA PHE A 97 -16.81 -2.36 14.06
C PHE A 97 -15.45 -1.96 13.48
N ALA A 98 -14.86 -0.88 13.97
CA ALA A 98 -13.53 -0.43 13.54
C ALA A 98 -12.49 -0.74 14.62
N ILE A 99 -11.38 -1.35 14.20
CA ILE A 99 -10.20 -1.55 15.01
C ILE A 99 -9.06 -0.86 14.28
N ASP A 100 -8.38 0.01 15.01
CA ASP A 100 -7.10 0.58 14.61
C ASP A 100 -6.01 -0.12 15.42
N ASN A 101 -4.97 -0.56 14.72
CA ASN A 101 -3.83 -1.26 15.27
C ASN A 101 -2.69 -0.31 15.64
N VAL A 102 -2.81 0.99 15.41
CA VAL A 102 -1.83 1.96 15.90
C VAL A 102 -1.89 2.00 17.44
N ALA A 103 -0.75 1.85 18.11
CA ALA A 103 -0.66 1.79 19.58
C ALA A 103 -1.27 3.01 20.29
N SER A 104 -1.30 4.18 19.64
CA SER A 104 -1.93 5.40 20.16
C SER A 104 -3.45 5.40 20.05
N GLY A 105 -4.04 4.46 19.31
CA GLY A 105 -5.46 4.46 18.94
C GLY A 105 -5.84 5.70 18.13
N CYS A 106 -4.91 6.29 17.39
CA CYS A 106 -5.16 7.44 16.53
C CYS A 106 -4.52 7.18 15.17
N VAL A 107 -5.37 7.15 14.14
CA VAL A 107 -5.01 6.81 12.76
C VAL A 107 -3.95 7.75 12.17
N ASP A 108 -3.85 8.99 12.66
CA ASP A 108 -2.90 10.01 12.16
C ASP A 108 -1.69 10.23 13.10
N CYS A 109 -1.49 9.36 14.07
CA CYS A 109 -0.39 9.49 15.02
C CYS A 109 0.92 8.99 14.39
N PRO A 110 2.03 9.77 14.40
CA PRO A 110 3.30 9.38 13.78
C PRO A 110 4.01 8.21 14.50
N TYR A 111 3.46 7.73 15.60
CA TYR A 111 3.99 6.58 16.33
C TYR A 111 3.51 5.28 15.68
N LEU A 112 4.34 4.74 14.78
CA LEU A 112 4.26 3.37 14.31
C LEU A 112 4.45 2.41 15.48
N ASN A 113 3.42 1.62 15.81
CA ASN A 113 3.62 0.29 16.38
C ASN A 113 2.33 -0.54 16.36
N PRO A 114 2.21 -1.47 15.40
CA PRO A 114 1.73 -2.81 15.71
C PRO A 114 2.73 -3.90 15.31
N LYS A 115 2.58 -5.09 15.92
CA LYS A 115 3.27 -6.33 15.49
C LYS A 115 3.08 -6.51 13.97
N GLN A 116 4.15 -6.32 13.20
CA GLN A 116 4.13 -6.32 11.72
C GLN A 116 3.86 -7.71 11.09
N SER A 117 3.67 -8.74 11.90
CA SER A 117 3.39 -10.11 11.43
C SER A 117 2.67 -10.94 12.49
N GLY A 118 1.68 -11.72 12.08
CA GLY A 118 1.01 -12.69 12.93
C GLY A 118 -0.35 -13.09 12.38
N ASP A 119 -0.88 -14.20 12.89
CA ASP A 119 -2.25 -14.62 12.58
C ASP A 119 -3.23 -13.70 13.31
N ILE A 120 -4.15 -13.11 12.54
CA ILE A 120 -5.21 -12.26 13.04
C ILE A 120 -6.48 -13.11 13.15
N VAL A 121 -7.02 -13.20 14.36
CA VAL A 121 -8.29 -13.88 14.63
C VAL A 121 -9.30 -12.85 15.12
N TYR A 122 -10.38 -12.66 14.38
CA TYR A 122 -11.52 -11.86 14.83
C TYR A 122 -12.53 -12.78 15.53
N LYS A 123 -12.96 -12.40 16.73
CA LYS A 123 -14.02 -13.07 17.48
C LYS A 123 -15.21 -12.14 17.66
N ILE A 124 -16.37 -12.61 17.22
CA ILE A 124 -17.65 -11.93 17.37
C ILE A 124 -18.41 -12.65 18.49
N PHE A 125 -18.72 -11.94 19.56
CA PHE A 125 -19.53 -12.45 20.68
C PHE A 125 -20.96 -11.99 20.49
N MET A 126 -21.91 -12.86 20.85
CA MET A 126 -23.33 -12.66 20.61
C MET A 126 -24.14 -12.82 21.90
N GLY A 127 -25.36 -12.31 21.90
CA GLY A 127 -26.37 -12.64 22.91
C GLY A 127 -26.85 -14.09 22.84
N THR A 128 -27.79 -14.45 23.72
CA THR A 128 -28.24 -15.84 23.99
C THR A 128 -28.85 -16.60 22.80
N GLU A 129 -29.25 -15.92 21.72
CA GLU A 129 -29.91 -16.54 20.56
C GLU A 129 -29.02 -16.68 19.31
N GLY A 130 -27.72 -16.38 19.38
CA GLY A 130 -26.80 -16.50 18.25
C GLY A 130 -27.10 -15.54 17.07
N LEU A 131 -26.37 -15.73 15.96
CA LEU A 131 -26.54 -14.96 14.72
C LEU A 131 -27.72 -15.49 13.91
N PRO A 132 -28.54 -14.62 13.30
CA PRO A 132 -29.52 -15.03 12.31
C PRO A 132 -28.85 -15.83 11.17
N ALA A 133 -29.52 -16.87 10.69
CA ALA A 133 -28.99 -17.77 9.65
C ALA A 133 -28.71 -17.06 8.31
N ASP A 134 -29.32 -15.89 8.09
CA ASP A 134 -29.22 -15.03 6.92
C ASP A 134 -28.28 -13.83 7.14
N THR A 135 -27.17 -14.04 7.85
CA THR A 135 -26.17 -12.98 8.10
C THR A 135 -24.87 -13.22 7.33
N THR A 136 -24.45 -12.22 6.56
CA THR A 136 -23.14 -12.14 5.91
C THR A 136 -22.21 -11.22 6.72
N VAL A 137 -21.00 -11.69 7.02
CA VAL A 137 -19.96 -10.88 7.68
C VAL A 137 -19.03 -10.29 6.63
N LEU A 138 -18.94 -8.96 6.58
CA LEU A 138 -17.98 -8.23 5.75
C LEU A 138 -16.76 -7.85 6.58
N LEU A 139 -15.57 -8.22 6.10
CA LEU A 139 -14.29 -7.81 6.67
C LEU A 139 -13.55 -6.94 5.67
N PHE A 140 -13.19 -5.73 6.09
CA PHE A 140 -12.41 -4.78 5.31
C PHE A 140 -11.13 -4.39 6.07
N ALA A 141 -9.97 -4.54 5.43
CA ALA A 141 -8.68 -4.14 5.98
C ALA A 141 -7.95 -3.26 4.97
N GLY A 142 -7.48 -2.10 5.41
CA GLY A 142 -6.56 -1.26 4.64
C GLY A 142 -5.12 -1.55 5.06
N LEU A 143 -4.25 -1.89 4.11
CA LEU A 143 -2.81 -1.83 4.30
C LEU A 143 -2.29 -0.49 3.73
N GLU A 144 -1.33 0.12 4.42
CA GLU A 144 -0.57 1.25 3.91
C GLU A 144 0.80 0.73 3.46
N ASN A 145 1.06 0.77 2.14
CA ASN A 145 2.40 0.59 1.59
C ASN A 145 2.93 1.98 1.25
N LEU A 146 3.87 2.49 2.05
CA LEU A 146 4.58 3.73 1.74
C LEU A 146 5.74 3.40 0.79
N ILE A 147 5.78 4.01 -0.40
CA ILE A 147 6.98 4.06 -1.23
C ILE A 147 7.58 5.44 -1.03
N GLU A 148 8.75 5.51 -0.41
CA GLU A 148 9.46 6.76 -0.16
C GLU A 148 10.53 6.94 -1.25
N VAL A 149 10.53 8.12 -1.86
CA VAL A 149 11.54 8.53 -2.85
C VAL A 149 12.33 9.67 -2.23
N ASP A 150 13.64 9.51 -2.11
CA ASP A 150 14.50 10.53 -1.50
C ASP A 150 14.73 11.72 -2.44
N SER A 151 15.39 12.76 -1.93
CA SER A 151 15.70 13.99 -2.67
C SER A 151 16.60 13.78 -3.90
N ASN A 152 17.21 12.61 -4.05
CA ASN A 152 18.06 12.21 -5.18
C ASN A 152 17.33 11.26 -6.14
N GLU A 153 16.00 11.17 -6.05
CA GLU A 153 15.15 10.25 -6.83
C GLU A 153 15.43 8.76 -6.54
N ALA A 154 16.11 8.43 -5.44
CA ALA A 154 16.34 7.05 -5.05
C ALA A 154 15.11 6.49 -4.32
N ILE A 155 14.69 5.28 -4.71
CA ILE A 155 13.60 4.56 -4.06
C ILE A 155 14.14 3.94 -2.78
N ILE A 156 13.57 4.30 -1.63
CA ILE A 156 13.93 3.69 -0.35
C ILE A 156 13.17 2.36 -0.23
N LEU A 157 13.93 1.26 -0.21
CA LEU A 157 13.37 -0.08 -0.12
C LEU A 157 13.21 -0.53 1.33
N ASN A 158 12.03 -1.05 1.66
CA ASN A 158 11.80 -1.76 2.91
C ASN A 158 12.21 -3.24 2.81
N ASN A 159 12.15 -3.95 3.93
CA ASN A 159 12.48 -5.38 4.01
C ASN A 159 11.67 -6.27 3.05
N VAL A 160 10.38 -5.97 2.84
CA VAL A 160 9.51 -6.73 1.92
C VAL A 160 9.96 -6.54 0.47
N GLN A 161 10.28 -5.32 0.08
CA GLN A 161 10.74 -5.00 -1.26
C GLN A 161 12.13 -5.57 -1.54
N LEU A 162 13.05 -5.53 -0.56
CA LEU A 162 14.36 -6.15 -0.65
C LEU A 162 14.25 -7.67 -0.82
N ASP A 163 13.38 -8.32 -0.04
CA ASP A 163 13.13 -9.76 -0.16
C ASP A 163 12.54 -10.14 -1.51
N PHE A 164 11.53 -9.39 -1.95
CA PHE A 164 10.90 -9.57 -3.24
C PHE A 164 11.96 -9.51 -4.35
N LEU A 165 12.74 -8.44 -4.40
CA LEU A 165 13.77 -8.23 -5.43
C LEU A 165 14.87 -9.30 -5.36
N ALA A 166 15.33 -9.69 -4.18
CA ALA A 166 16.34 -10.73 -4.05
C ALA A 166 15.85 -12.09 -4.56
N ARG A 167 14.60 -12.46 -4.27
CA ARG A 167 13.96 -13.71 -4.73
C ARG A 167 13.66 -13.71 -6.23
N HIS A 168 13.53 -12.55 -6.87
CA HIS A 168 13.35 -12.44 -8.32
C HIS A 168 14.66 -12.49 -9.12
N ASP A 169 15.82 -12.58 -8.49
CA ASP A 169 17.07 -12.88 -9.20
C ASP A 169 17.33 -14.40 -9.21
N PRO A 170 17.26 -15.09 -10.37
CA PRO A 170 17.43 -16.54 -10.45
C PRO A 170 18.77 -17.06 -9.93
N ARG A 171 19.80 -16.19 -9.82
CA ARG A 171 21.11 -16.58 -9.29
C ARG A 171 21.21 -16.35 -7.78
N LEU A 172 20.51 -15.36 -7.26
CA LEU A 172 20.55 -15.02 -5.84
C LEU A 172 19.53 -15.83 -5.04
N GLU A 173 18.33 -16.05 -5.58
CA GLU A 173 17.23 -16.76 -4.91
C GLU A 173 17.65 -18.07 -4.23
N PRO A 174 18.43 -18.97 -4.87
CA PRO A 174 18.80 -20.24 -4.24
C PRO A 174 19.73 -20.09 -3.04
N HIS A 175 20.35 -18.93 -2.89
CA HIS A 175 21.29 -18.60 -1.83
C HIS A 175 20.69 -17.62 -0.82
N PHE A 176 19.52 -17.02 -1.10
CA PHE A 176 19.02 -15.90 -0.30
C PHE A 176 18.15 -16.38 0.85
N TYR A 177 18.55 -16.05 2.07
CA TYR A 177 17.77 -16.38 3.27
C TYR A 177 16.60 -15.40 3.44
N GLY A 178 16.91 -14.11 3.46
CA GLY A 178 15.96 -13.05 3.73
C GLY A 178 16.60 -11.80 4.30
N THR A 179 15.76 -10.79 4.49
CA THR A 179 16.06 -9.50 5.10
C THR A 179 15.59 -9.51 6.56
N VAL A 180 16.52 -9.46 7.50
CA VAL A 180 16.24 -9.67 8.93
C VAL A 180 16.94 -8.66 9.83
N PRO A 181 16.41 -8.34 11.02
CA PRO A 181 17.16 -7.59 12.02
C PRO A 181 18.29 -8.43 12.62
N CYS A 182 19.27 -7.76 13.25
CA CYS A 182 20.51 -8.37 13.74
C CYS A 182 20.29 -9.51 14.76
N ASP A 183 19.14 -9.53 15.44
CA ASP A 183 18.79 -10.48 16.50
C ASP A 183 17.82 -11.59 16.04
N LYS A 184 17.45 -11.63 14.75
CA LYS A 184 16.56 -12.66 14.17
C LYS A 184 17.26 -13.55 13.13
N LEU A 185 18.58 -13.64 13.20
CA LEU A 185 19.35 -14.61 12.43
C LEU A 185 19.00 -16.05 12.85
N PRO A 186 19.12 -17.04 11.94
CA PRO A 186 18.73 -18.42 12.24
C PRO A 186 19.60 -19.00 13.34
N ARG A 187 18.98 -19.60 14.36
CA ARG A 187 19.71 -20.25 15.46
C ARG A 187 20.68 -21.32 14.98
N HIS A 188 20.31 -22.06 13.93
CA HIS A 188 21.16 -23.05 13.27
C HIS A 188 21.34 -22.64 11.80
N PRO A 189 22.44 -21.98 11.44
CA PRO A 189 22.67 -21.59 10.07
C PRO A 189 22.92 -22.78 9.14
N GLN A 190 22.47 -22.65 7.89
CA GLN A 190 22.84 -23.57 6.82
C GLN A 190 24.33 -23.43 6.51
N LYS A 191 25.05 -24.57 6.52
CA LYS A 191 26.50 -24.65 6.29
C LYS A 191 26.89 -25.50 5.09
N ASP A 192 25.91 -26.17 4.48
CA ASP A 192 26.05 -27.04 3.31
C ASP A 192 26.12 -26.24 1.99
N ARG A 193 25.74 -24.97 2.00
CA ARG A 193 25.75 -24.08 0.84
C ARG A 193 26.14 -22.66 1.20
N SER A 194 26.38 -21.83 0.18
CA SER A 194 26.55 -20.40 0.39
C SER A 194 25.19 -19.74 0.66
N VAL A 195 25.14 -18.82 1.63
CA VAL A 195 23.90 -18.13 2.01
C VAL A 195 24.13 -16.62 2.13
N GLY A 196 23.26 -15.85 1.49
CA GLY A 196 23.21 -14.39 1.54
C GLY A 196 22.07 -13.90 2.44
N TYR A 197 22.36 -12.87 3.23
CA TYR A 197 21.43 -12.20 4.13
C TYR A 197 21.53 -10.69 3.92
N ILE A 198 20.41 -9.99 4.03
CA ILE A 198 20.42 -8.54 4.27
C ILE A 198 20.06 -8.36 5.74
N VAL A 199 20.93 -7.70 6.50
CA VAL A 199 20.79 -7.60 7.95
C VAL A 199 20.63 -6.14 8.34
N ASN A 200 19.56 -5.81 9.08
CA ASN A 200 19.46 -4.51 9.72
C ASN A 200 20.41 -4.46 10.92
N THR A 201 21.12 -3.36 11.12
CA THR A 201 21.99 -3.17 12.29
C THR A 201 21.21 -3.07 13.60
N ASP A 202 19.95 -2.67 13.53
CA ASP A 202 19.05 -2.58 14.66
C ASP A 202 18.33 -3.91 14.93
N SER A 203 17.96 -4.12 16.20
CA SER A 203 17.14 -5.24 16.65
C SER A 203 15.69 -5.07 16.22
N HIS A 204 14.93 -6.17 16.21
CA HIS A 204 13.54 -6.19 15.73
C HIS A 204 12.56 -5.25 16.43
N ASP A 205 12.89 -4.75 17.62
CA ASP A 205 12.10 -3.85 18.46
C ASP A 205 12.43 -2.36 18.22
N ARG A 206 13.36 -2.08 17.32
CA ARG A 206 13.80 -0.74 16.92
C ARG A 206 13.33 -0.43 15.48
N PRO A 207 13.24 0.86 15.11
CA PRO A 207 12.73 1.26 13.79
C PRO A 207 13.61 0.81 12.60
N GLY A 208 14.85 0.38 12.84
CA GLY A 208 15.80 0.08 11.77
C GLY A 208 16.67 1.29 11.47
N ARG A 209 17.99 1.08 11.32
CA ARG A 209 18.95 2.19 11.11
C ARG A 209 19.78 2.05 9.84
N HIS A 210 20.33 0.87 9.59
CA HIS A 210 21.24 0.64 8.47
C HIS A 210 21.16 -0.80 7.98
N TRP A 211 21.33 -1.02 6.68
CA TRP A 211 21.32 -2.35 6.07
C TRP A 211 22.72 -2.77 5.63
N ILE A 212 23.14 -3.96 6.03
CA ILE A 212 24.39 -4.58 5.57
C ILE A 212 24.10 -5.89 4.83
N ALA A 213 24.97 -6.25 3.89
CA ALA A 213 24.91 -7.56 3.26
C ALA A 213 25.91 -8.51 3.92
N LEU A 214 25.44 -9.72 4.24
CA LEU A 214 26.25 -10.80 4.77
C LEU A 214 26.21 -11.98 3.80
N TRP A 215 27.37 -12.48 3.40
CA TRP A 215 27.51 -13.69 2.60
C TRP A 215 28.34 -14.72 3.35
N THR A 216 27.80 -15.92 3.52
CA THR A 216 28.45 -17.02 4.24
C THR A 216 28.71 -18.16 3.29
N THR A 217 29.81 -18.90 3.48
CA THR A 217 30.16 -20.05 2.64
C THR A 217 30.47 -21.30 3.47
N PRO A 218 30.39 -22.50 2.87
CA PRO A 218 30.76 -23.77 3.53
C PRO A 218 32.22 -23.82 4.00
N GLU A 219 33.11 -23.03 3.38
CA GLU A 219 34.54 -22.98 3.71
C GLU A 219 34.86 -22.16 4.98
N ASN A 220 33.88 -21.96 5.87
CA ASN A 220 33.97 -21.14 7.08
C ASN A 220 34.34 -19.67 6.81
N VAL A 221 33.99 -19.15 5.62
CA VAL A 221 34.17 -17.74 5.25
C VAL A 221 32.87 -16.97 5.46
N ARG A 222 33.02 -15.78 6.04
CA ARG A 222 31.99 -14.75 6.21
C ARG A 222 32.45 -13.46 5.52
N GLU A 223 31.68 -13.01 4.55
CA GLU A 223 31.89 -11.74 3.87
C GLU A 223 30.85 -10.74 4.37
N ILE A 224 31.30 -9.63 4.96
CA ILE A 224 30.44 -8.54 5.43
C ILE A 224 30.66 -7.36 4.50
N PHE A 225 29.63 -7.02 3.75
CA PHE A 225 29.61 -5.82 2.95
C PHE A 225 28.76 -4.77 3.64
N ASP A 226 29.43 -3.70 4.06
CA ASP A 226 28.83 -2.47 4.54
C ASP A 226 29.21 -1.34 3.56
N SER A 227 28.20 -0.61 3.07
CA SER A 227 28.38 0.51 2.14
C SER A 227 29.09 1.70 2.77
N TYR A 228 29.06 1.85 4.10
CA TYR A 228 29.86 2.84 4.83
C TYR A 228 31.27 2.33 5.13
N ALA A 229 31.51 1.03 5.01
CA ALA A 229 32.74 0.34 5.40
C ALA A 229 33.16 0.63 6.85
N LEU A 230 32.19 0.70 7.76
CA LEU A 230 32.40 0.89 9.18
C LEU A 230 32.51 -0.46 9.92
N PRO A 231 33.26 -0.49 11.04
CA PRO A 231 33.22 -1.63 11.94
C PRO A 231 31.82 -1.84 12.51
N LEU A 232 31.39 -3.10 12.68
CA LEU A 232 30.06 -3.41 13.24
C LEU A 232 29.86 -2.78 14.62
N GLN A 233 30.92 -2.67 15.43
CA GLN A 233 30.89 -2.08 16.77
C GLN A 233 30.45 -0.61 16.80
N VAL A 234 30.50 0.10 15.66
CA VAL A 234 30.01 1.48 15.56
C VAL A 234 28.47 1.53 15.67
N TYR A 235 27.79 0.43 15.32
CA TYR A 235 26.35 0.32 15.43
C TYR A 235 25.97 -0.30 16.78
N GLU A 236 25.38 0.52 17.65
CA GLU A 236 25.11 0.23 19.08
C GLU A 236 24.43 -1.13 19.34
N THR A 237 23.57 -1.58 18.43
CA THR A 237 22.70 -2.77 18.59
C THR A 237 23.19 -4.01 17.86
N THR A 238 24.36 -4.00 17.21
CA THR A 238 24.82 -5.14 16.38
C THR A 238 25.43 -6.30 17.14
N GLN A 239 25.48 -6.25 18.47
CA GLN A 239 26.07 -7.32 19.29
C GLN A 239 25.52 -8.73 18.96
N PRO A 240 24.20 -8.94 18.79
CA PRO A 240 23.66 -10.26 18.42
C PRO A 240 24.21 -10.79 17.10
N LEU A 241 24.40 -9.91 16.11
CA LEU A 241 25.01 -10.25 14.83
C LEU A 241 26.49 -10.60 15.01
N ILE A 242 27.25 -9.81 15.78
CA ILE A 242 28.68 -10.08 16.05
C ILE A 242 28.85 -11.46 16.70
N ASP A 243 28.03 -11.76 17.71
CA ASP A 243 28.06 -13.03 18.43
C ASP A 243 27.70 -14.20 17.52
N TRP A 244 26.61 -14.07 16.76
CA TRP A 244 26.17 -15.09 15.82
C TRP A 244 27.25 -15.40 14.78
N ILE A 245 27.82 -14.37 14.17
CA ILE A 245 28.83 -14.54 13.14
C ILE A 245 30.12 -15.16 13.75
N ASN A 246 30.55 -14.74 14.94
CA ASN A 246 31.75 -15.28 15.62
C ASN A 246 31.57 -16.73 16.09
N THR A 247 30.34 -17.12 16.41
CA THR A 247 30.02 -18.49 16.81
C THR A 247 30.19 -19.48 15.66
N TYR A 248 29.82 -19.08 14.45
CA TYR A 248 29.64 -20.02 13.34
C TYR A 248 30.69 -19.95 12.23
N TRP A 249 31.38 -18.82 12.03
CA TRP A 249 32.38 -18.65 10.96
C TRP A 249 33.69 -18.04 11.47
N LYS A 250 34.81 -18.58 10.98
CA LYS A 250 36.17 -18.22 11.42
C LYS A 250 36.79 -17.08 10.60
N TYR A 251 36.69 -17.15 9.27
CA TYR A 251 37.45 -16.25 8.39
C TYR A 251 36.61 -15.09 7.92
N VAL A 252 37.07 -13.86 8.15
CA VAL A 252 36.33 -12.63 7.81
C VAL A 252 36.90 -11.90 6.60
N VAL A 253 36.01 -11.53 5.68
CA VAL A 253 36.27 -10.58 4.60
C VAL A 253 35.33 -9.41 4.81
N ARG A 254 35.83 -8.18 4.70
CA ARG A 254 35.02 -6.96 4.86
C ARG A 254 35.23 -5.99 3.70
N SER A 255 34.24 -5.15 3.43
CA SER A 255 34.44 -3.98 2.57
C SER A 255 35.52 -3.09 3.16
N SER A 256 36.48 -2.68 2.32
CA SER A 256 37.62 -1.83 2.72
C SER A 256 37.47 -0.39 2.25
N LYS A 257 36.33 -0.06 1.65
CA LYS A 257 36.08 1.20 0.95
C LYS A 257 34.63 1.61 1.18
N SER A 258 34.45 2.80 1.74
CA SER A 258 33.14 3.45 1.80
C SER A 258 32.69 3.83 0.39
N LEU A 259 31.46 3.45 0.05
CA LEU A 259 30.81 3.74 -1.23
C LEU A 259 29.71 4.78 -1.10
N GLN A 260 29.17 4.95 0.11
CA GLN A 260 27.97 5.71 0.40
C GLN A 260 28.24 6.78 1.47
N SER A 261 27.58 7.93 1.35
CA SER A 261 27.55 8.96 2.39
C SER A 261 26.68 8.54 3.57
N LEU A 262 27.04 8.92 4.81
CA LEU A 262 26.23 8.68 6.01
C LEU A 262 24.85 9.36 5.97
N TYR A 263 24.65 10.32 5.07
CA TYR A 263 23.39 11.03 4.88
C TYR A 263 22.52 10.45 3.75
N SER A 264 22.99 9.40 3.08
CA SER A 264 22.27 8.73 2.00
C SER A 264 21.48 7.53 2.55
N HIS A 265 20.32 7.26 1.94
CA HIS A 265 19.42 6.16 2.32
C HIS A 265 19.56 4.91 1.42
N SER A 266 20.52 4.87 0.49
CA SER A 266 20.72 3.77 -0.48
C SER A 266 21.39 2.50 0.07
N CYS A 267 21.52 2.30 1.38
CA CYS A 267 22.26 1.17 1.95
C CYS A 267 21.66 -0.20 1.57
N GLY A 268 20.33 -0.28 1.48
CA GLY A 268 19.61 -1.45 0.98
C GLY A 268 19.96 -1.79 -0.48
N ASP A 269 20.07 -0.77 -1.34
CA ASP A 269 20.42 -0.91 -2.75
C ASP A 269 21.82 -1.50 -2.90
N TYR A 270 22.78 -0.96 -2.16
CA TYR A 270 24.15 -1.47 -2.14
C TYR A 270 24.20 -2.92 -1.64
N ALA A 271 23.51 -3.23 -0.55
CA ALA A 271 23.46 -4.57 0.02
C ALA A 271 22.91 -5.58 -1.00
N LEU A 272 21.76 -5.27 -1.62
CA LEU A 272 21.14 -6.11 -2.65
C LEU A 272 22.04 -6.26 -3.88
N MET A 273 22.60 -5.16 -4.39
CA MET A 273 23.47 -5.20 -5.57
C MET A 273 24.76 -5.97 -5.32
N TYR A 274 25.34 -5.88 -4.11
CA TYR A 274 26.49 -6.70 -3.73
C TYR A 274 26.12 -8.19 -3.67
N LEU A 275 25.01 -8.58 -3.04
CA LEU A 275 24.58 -9.99 -2.98
C LEU A 275 24.35 -10.56 -4.39
N ARG A 276 23.72 -9.78 -5.29
CA ARG A 276 23.58 -10.14 -6.71
C ARG A 276 24.93 -10.31 -7.39
N HIS A 277 25.90 -9.45 -7.11
CA HIS A 277 27.26 -9.55 -7.63
C HIS A 277 27.93 -10.84 -7.14
N ARG A 278 27.77 -11.15 -5.85
CA ARG A 278 28.39 -12.29 -5.19
C ARG A 278 27.79 -13.63 -5.63
N ALA A 279 26.48 -13.70 -5.81
CA ALA A 279 25.76 -14.83 -6.40
C ALA A 279 26.23 -15.16 -7.83
N ARG A 280 26.83 -14.19 -8.53
CA ARG A 280 27.47 -14.37 -9.84
C ARG A 280 28.96 -14.75 -9.74
N ARG A 281 29.40 -15.24 -8.58
CA ARG A 281 30.78 -15.68 -8.27
C ARG A 281 31.83 -14.60 -8.47
N LYS A 282 31.47 -13.34 -8.23
CA LYS A 282 32.39 -12.21 -8.25
C LYS A 282 32.71 -11.78 -6.82
N ASP A 283 33.99 -11.61 -6.53
CA ASP A 283 34.48 -11.18 -5.22
C ASP A 283 34.13 -9.72 -4.90
N ILE A 284 34.26 -9.35 -3.62
CA ILE A 284 33.98 -8.00 -3.12
C ILE A 284 34.86 -6.94 -3.79
N SER A 285 36.12 -7.25 -4.10
CA SER A 285 37.05 -6.31 -4.74
C SER A 285 36.58 -5.89 -6.13
N LYS A 286 36.01 -6.82 -6.91
CA LYS A 286 35.40 -6.52 -8.22
C LYS A 286 34.17 -5.63 -8.08
N PHE A 287 33.37 -5.81 -7.03
CA PHE A 287 32.22 -4.93 -6.76
C PHE A 287 32.68 -3.51 -6.41
N LEU A 288 33.64 -3.37 -5.49
CA LEU A 288 34.16 -2.07 -5.03
C LEU A 288 34.82 -1.25 -6.15
N LYS A 289 35.39 -1.92 -7.17
CA LYS A 289 35.97 -1.29 -8.38
C LYS A 289 34.94 -0.65 -9.30
N LEU A 290 33.66 -1.00 -9.18
CA LEU A 290 32.59 -0.38 -9.97
C LEU A 290 32.32 1.07 -9.56
N PHE A 291 32.72 1.46 -8.35
CA PHE A 291 32.34 2.73 -7.73
C PHE A 291 33.56 3.65 -7.58
N SER A 292 33.34 4.96 -7.53
CA SER A 292 34.35 5.96 -7.17
C SER A 292 34.74 5.84 -5.70
N ARG A 293 35.94 6.30 -5.35
CA ARG A 293 36.40 6.42 -3.94
C ARG A 293 36.05 7.76 -3.31
N HIS A 294 35.75 8.76 -4.14
CA HIS A 294 35.64 10.15 -3.69
C HIS A 294 34.32 10.81 -4.10
N ASP A 295 33.48 10.10 -4.85
CA ASP A 295 32.22 10.63 -5.38
C ASP A 295 31.05 9.74 -4.96
N PHE A 296 30.51 10.03 -3.78
CA PHE A 296 29.39 9.28 -3.22
C PHE A 296 28.08 9.56 -3.94
N VAL A 297 27.89 10.77 -4.48
CA VAL A 297 26.68 11.13 -5.23
C VAL A 297 26.62 10.36 -6.55
N ALA A 298 27.73 10.30 -7.29
CA ALA A 298 27.79 9.48 -8.51
C ALA A 298 27.68 7.98 -8.21
N ASN A 299 28.18 7.53 -7.05
CA ASN A 299 27.99 6.14 -6.62
C ASN A 299 26.51 5.82 -6.37
N ASP A 300 25.81 6.68 -5.62
CA ASP A 300 24.39 6.52 -5.31
C ASP A 300 23.53 6.55 -6.57
N HIS A 301 23.81 7.50 -7.47
CA HIS A 301 23.17 7.53 -8.79
C HIS A 301 23.43 6.23 -9.58
N LYS A 302 24.66 5.71 -9.54
CA LYS A 302 25.02 4.47 -10.25
C LYS A 302 24.34 3.24 -9.66
N VAL A 303 24.31 3.08 -8.33
CA VAL A 303 23.62 1.94 -7.70
C VAL A 303 22.12 2.04 -7.91
N GLY A 304 21.55 3.24 -7.85
CA GLY A 304 20.15 3.52 -8.19
C GLY A 304 19.82 3.13 -9.63
N GLN A 305 20.67 3.48 -10.61
CA GLN A 305 20.50 3.04 -12.00
C GLN A 305 20.58 1.51 -12.15
N MET A 306 21.47 0.84 -11.41
CA MET A 306 21.56 -0.63 -11.41
C MET A 306 20.28 -1.26 -10.84
N LEU A 307 19.74 -0.67 -9.77
CA LEU A 307 18.50 -1.09 -9.15
C LEU A 307 17.31 -0.86 -10.08
N LYS A 308 17.16 0.34 -10.66
CA LYS A 308 16.09 0.67 -11.61
C LYS A 308 16.02 -0.33 -12.75
N LYS A 309 17.15 -0.60 -13.43
CA LYS A 309 17.23 -1.62 -14.50
C LYS A 309 16.83 -3.02 -14.02
N PHE A 310 17.11 -3.32 -12.75
CA PHE A 310 16.70 -4.61 -12.19
C PHE A 310 15.19 -4.65 -11.90
N ILE A 311 14.63 -3.59 -11.30
CA ILE A 311 13.19 -3.46 -11.06
C ILE A 311 12.43 -3.55 -12.38
N GLU A 312 12.83 -2.79 -13.40
CA GLU A 312 12.24 -2.85 -14.75
C GLU A 312 12.24 -4.28 -15.29
N LYS A 313 13.37 -4.99 -15.17
CA LYS A 313 13.45 -6.39 -15.61
C LYS A 313 12.58 -7.33 -14.78
N ALA A 314 12.50 -7.14 -13.46
CA ALA A 314 11.67 -7.97 -12.58
C ALA A 314 10.18 -7.77 -12.89
N ILE A 315 9.77 -6.53 -13.09
CA ILE A 315 8.41 -6.16 -13.53
C ILE A 315 8.14 -6.75 -14.92
N SER A 316 9.03 -6.57 -15.90
CA SER A 316 8.85 -7.16 -17.23
C SER A 316 8.83 -8.69 -17.21
N GLN A 317 9.51 -9.34 -16.26
CA GLN A 317 9.42 -10.79 -16.07
C GLN A 317 8.08 -11.20 -15.47
N GLU A 318 7.56 -10.47 -14.49
CA GLU A 318 6.20 -10.68 -13.99
C GLU A 318 5.17 -10.44 -15.10
N GLU A 319 5.30 -9.35 -15.87
CA GLU A 319 4.47 -9.06 -17.04
C GLU A 319 4.55 -10.19 -18.07
N TRP A 320 5.75 -10.70 -18.38
CA TRP A 320 5.93 -11.83 -19.29
C TRP A 320 5.27 -13.11 -18.76
N CYS A 321 5.43 -13.43 -17.48
CA CYS A 321 4.75 -14.57 -16.84
C CYS A 321 3.22 -14.41 -16.89
N MET A 322 2.72 -13.18 -16.70
CA MET A 322 1.29 -12.85 -16.81
C MET A 322 0.77 -12.86 -18.26
N THR A 323 1.61 -12.64 -19.26
CA THR A 323 1.23 -12.60 -20.70
C THR A 323 1.34 -13.94 -21.42
N SER A 324 2.27 -14.81 -21.01
CA SER A 324 2.67 -16.00 -21.78
C SER A 324 1.95 -17.28 -21.37
N GLY A 325 1.13 -17.26 -20.31
CA GLY A 325 0.30 -18.40 -19.88
C GLY A 325 1.08 -19.68 -19.55
N ARG A 326 2.42 -19.61 -19.42
CA ARG A 326 3.26 -20.75 -19.03
C ARG A 326 3.53 -20.67 -17.53
N ASP A 327 2.58 -21.18 -16.78
CA ASP A 327 2.81 -21.62 -15.41
C ASP A 327 3.72 -22.84 -15.42
N SER A 328 5.04 -22.64 -15.31
CA SER A 328 5.94 -23.71 -14.84
C SER A 328 6.06 -23.75 -13.31
N HIS A 329 5.29 -22.92 -12.60
CA HIS A 329 5.04 -23.06 -11.17
C HIS A 329 3.52 -23.07 -10.96
N GLN A 330 2.95 -24.27 -10.79
CA GLN A 330 1.58 -24.45 -10.31
C GLN A 330 1.42 -23.75 -8.95
N ASN A 331 0.91 -22.51 -8.94
CA ASN A 331 0.08 -21.87 -7.90
C ASN A 331 0.14 -20.32 -7.81
N CYS A 332 0.49 -19.57 -8.85
CA CYS A 332 0.31 -18.10 -8.81
C CYS A 332 -0.76 -17.64 -9.81
N LYS A 333 -1.98 -17.39 -9.33
CA LYS A 333 -2.94 -16.54 -10.05
C LYS A 333 -2.27 -15.16 -10.30
N PRO A 334 -2.44 -14.52 -11.47
CA PRO A 334 -1.86 -13.20 -11.74
C PRO A 334 -2.35 -12.22 -10.67
N ARG A 335 -1.41 -11.69 -9.89
CA ARG A 335 -1.68 -10.63 -8.92
C ARG A 335 -1.87 -9.35 -9.73
N GLY A 336 -3.01 -8.67 -9.54
CA GLY A 336 -3.23 -7.38 -10.16
C GLY A 336 -2.14 -6.38 -9.77
N GLY A 337 -1.93 -5.34 -10.60
CA GLY A 337 -0.87 -4.36 -10.42
C GLY A 337 -1.32 -2.95 -10.78
N ILE A 338 -0.54 -1.94 -10.40
CA ILE A 338 -0.74 -0.54 -10.80
C ILE A 338 0.47 -0.12 -11.63
N LEU A 339 0.25 0.36 -12.85
CA LEU A 339 1.29 0.98 -13.68
C LEU A 339 1.03 2.47 -13.79
N VAL A 340 2.05 3.28 -13.48
CA VAL A 340 1.97 4.74 -13.53
C VAL A 340 2.91 5.28 -14.60
N LEU A 341 2.38 5.99 -15.58
CA LEU A 341 3.10 6.66 -16.64
C LEU A 341 3.17 8.16 -16.32
N ASN A 342 4.31 8.60 -15.79
CA ASN A 342 4.58 10.00 -15.46
C ASN A 342 5.55 10.63 -16.48
N ASP A 343 5.33 11.88 -16.87
CA ASP A 343 6.17 12.65 -17.80
C ASP A 343 6.38 12.03 -19.20
N LEU A 344 5.52 11.08 -19.60
CA LEU A 344 5.57 10.39 -20.90
C LEU A 344 4.43 10.80 -21.83
N MET A 345 3.92 12.03 -21.70
CA MET A 345 2.72 12.48 -22.42
C MET A 345 2.92 12.49 -23.95
N ALA A 346 4.10 12.90 -24.44
CA ALA A 346 4.39 13.01 -25.86
C ALA A 346 4.68 11.64 -26.50
N GLU A 347 5.44 10.80 -25.79
CA GLU A 347 5.79 9.44 -26.18
C GLU A 347 4.54 8.53 -26.13
N GLY A 348 3.82 8.55 -25.02
CA GLY A 348 2.64 7.71 -24.80
C GLY A 348 1.49 8.03 -25.77
N GLY A 349 1.32 9.30 -26.15
CA GLY A 349 0.34 9.71 -27.16
C GLY A 349 0.61 9.15 -28.57
N ASN A 350 1.84 8.69 -28.85
CA ASN A 350 2.26 8.14 -30.14
C ASN A 350 2.62 6.65 -30.08
N ASP A 351 2.56 6.03 -28.90
CA ASP A 351 2.85 4.63 -28.69
C ASP A 351 1.60 3.75 -28.80
N LYS A 352 1.67 2.72 -29.66
CA LYS A 352 0.57 1.78 -29.86
C LYS A 352 0.39 0.84 -28.66
N GLU A 353 1.47 0.50 -27.96
CA GLU A 353 1.40 -0.37 -26.78
C GLU A 353 0.64 0.32 -25.66
N VAL A 354 0.91 1.62 -25.42
CA VAL A 354 0.15 2.43 -24.46
C VAL A 354 -1.32 2.48 -24.83
N MET A 355 -1.67 2.67 -26.10
CA MET A 355 -3.07 2.59 -26.57
C MET A 355 -3.70 1.20 -26.34
N ASP A 356 -2.96 0.12 -26.58
CA ASP A 356 -3.44 -1.25 -26.37
C ASP A 356 -3.70 -1.53 -24.86
N LEU A 357 -3.00 -0.85 -23.95
CA LEU A 357 -3.29 -0.92 -22.50
C LEU A 357 -4.69 -0.37 -22.16
N PHE A 358 -5.06 0.77 -22.74
CA PHE A 358 -6.36 1.42 -22.51
C PHE A 358 -7.52 0.76 -23.25
N THR A 359 -7.26 -0.05 -24.28
CA THR A 359 -8.32 -0.64 -25.13
C THR A 359 -8.49 -2.15 -24.98
N LYS A 360 -7.42 -2.88 -24.63
CA LYS A 360 -7.41 -4.35 -24.60
C LYS A 360 -6.94 -4.92 -23.28
N HIS A 361 -5.82 -4.45 -22.76
CA HIS A 361 -5.12 -5.21 -21.70
C HIS A 361 -5.61 -4.94 -20.28
N SER A 362 -6.12 -3.74 -19.98
CA SER A 362 -6.60 -3.37 -18.64
C SER A 362 -7.65 -4.33 -18.08
N HIS A 363 -8.67 -4.66 -18.87
CA HIS A 363 -9.77 -5.55 -18.45
C HIS A 363 -9.39 -7.02 -18.34
N HIS A 364 -8.41 -7.49 -19.14
CA HIS A 364 -8.04 -8.89 -19.20
C HIS A 364 -6.95 -9.29 -18.20
N ARG A 365 -6.22 -8.32 -17.63
CA ARG A 365 -5.03 -8.59 -16.80
C ARG A 365 -5.10 -8.08 -15.36
N ASN A 366 -6.23 -7.50 -14.94
CA ASN A 366 -6.42 -6.94 -13.59
C ASN A 366 -5.34 -5.88 -13.22
N ILE A 367 -4.96 -5.03 -14.18
CA ILE A 367 -3.95 -3.97 -14.02
C ILE A 367 -4.65 -2.61 -14.09
N THR A 368 -4.39 -1.75 -13.13
CA THR A 368 -4.83 -0.34 -13.13
C THR A 368 -3.75 0.52 -13.76
N PHE A 369 -4.10 1.31 -14.79
CA PHE A 369 -3.19 2.22 -15.46
C PHE A 369 -3.49 3.67 -15.04
N LEU A 370 -2.48 4.40 -14.60
CA LEU A 370 -2.53 5.84 -14.35
C LEU A 370 -1.62 6.54 -15.36
N TYR A 371 -2.21 7.36 -16.22
CA TYR A 371 -1.46 8.13 -17.21
C TYR A 371 -1.57 9.61 -16.87
N LEU A 372 -0.44 10.20 -16.44
CA LEU A 372 -0.37 11.60 -16.08
C LEU A 372 -0.08 12.45 -17.33
N CYS A 373 -1.00 13.37 -17.61
CA CYS A 373 -0.90 14.28 -18.74
C CYS A 373 -0.82 15.73 -18.23
N GLN A 374 0.05 16.53 -18.86
CA GLN A 374 0.16 17.97 -18.62
C GLN A 374 -0.99 18.76 -19.30
N ASP A 375 -1.57 18.19 -20.35
CA ASP A 375 -2.70 18.72 -21.10
C ASP A 375 -3.84 17.68 -21.12
N MET A 376 -5.10 18.12 -21.07
CA MET A 376 -6.26 17.24 -21.21
C MET A 376 -6.39 16.67 -22.63
N PHE A 377 -5.88 17.39 -23.64
CA PHE A 377 -5.96 16.99 -25.05
C PHE A 377 -4.59 17.04 -25.74
N PRO A 378 -3.63 16.19 -25.31
CA PRO A 378 -2.29 16.23 -25.87
C PRO A 378 -2.28 15.84 -27.35
N PRO A 379 -1.39 16.45 -28.17
CA PRO A 379 -1.20 16.03 -29.54
C PRO A 379 -0.57 14.63 -29.57
N GLY A 380 -1.10 13.74 -30.41
CA GLY A 380 -0.55 12.39 -30.57
C GLY A 380 -1.46 11.51 -31.41
N LYS A 381 -0.86 10.58 -32.15
CA LYS A 381 -1.58 9.67 -33.05
C LYS A 381 -2.69 8.87 -32.34
N TYR A 382 -2.45 8.47 -31.10
CA TYR A 382 -3.36 7.63 -30.31
C TYR A 382 -3.98 8.36 -29.10
N ALA A 383 -3.55 9.59 -28.80
CA ALA A 383 -3.99 10.35 -27.62
C ALA A 383 -5.53 10.44 -27.49
N LYS A 384 -6.22 10.69 -28.61
CA LYS A 384 -7.70 10.74 -28.65
C LYS A 384 -8.34 9.39 -28.30
N THR A 385 -7.75 8.29 -28.76
CA THR A 385 -8.24 6.93 -28.47
C THR A 385 -8.01 6.58 -27.00
N ILE A 386 -6.84 6.91 -26.46
CA ILE A 386 -6.52 6.72 -25.04
C ILE A 386 -7.54 7.46 -24.17
N SER A 387 -7.72 8.77 -24.41
CA SER A 387 -8.66 9.61 -23.65
C SER A 387 -10.10 9.06 -23.67
N ARG A 388 -10.59 8.60 -24.81
CA ARG A 388 -11.95 8.04 -24.95
C ARG A 388 -12.16 6.69 -24.27
N ASN A 389 -11.09 5.92 -24.06
CA ASN A 389 -11.17 4.61 -23.40
C ASN A 389 -10.73 4.68 -21.92
N SER A 390 -10.39 5.87 -21.42
CA SER A 390 -10.11 6.08 -19.99
C SER A 390 -11.40 5.97 -19.18
N HIS A 391 -11.45 5.04 -18.22
CA HIS A 391 -12.60 4.91 -17.32
C HIS A 391 -12.73 6.07 -16.33
N TYR A 392 -11.62 6.69 -15.95
CA TYR A 392 -11.62 7.78 -14.98
C TYR A 392 -10.73 8.90 -15.48
N ILE A 393 -11.20 10.13 -15.32
CA ILE A 393 -10.37 11.33 -15.51
C ILE A 393 -10.30 12.07 -14.19
N VAL A 394 -9.08 12.25 -13.67
CA VAL A 394 -8.80 13.06 -12.48
C VAL A 394 -8.28 14.41 -12.97
N ALA A 395 -9.12 15.45 -12.88
CA ALA A 395 -8.83 16.78 -13.37
C ALA A 395 -8.39 17.70 -12.22
N VAL A 396 -7.20 18.31 -12.37
CA VAL A 396 -6.65 19.33 -11.47
C VAL A 396 -6.81 20.72 -12.11
N LYS A 397 -6.91 21.78 -11.29
CA LYS A 397 -7.07 23.15 -11.78
C LYS A 397 -5.96 23.58 -12.73
N ASN A 398 -6.36 23.90 -13.95
CA ASN A 398 -5.55 24.67 -14.90
C ASN A 398 -6.25 26.02 -15.16
N PRO A 399 -5.77 27.14 -14.56
CA PRO A 399 -6.41 28.45 -14.74
C PRO A 399 -6.40 28.95 -16.19
N ARG A 400 -5.45 28.48 -17.01
CA ARG A 400 -5.29 28.90 -18.42
C ARG A 400 -6.21 28.12 -19.35
N ASP A 401 -6.30 26.81 -19.15
CA ASP A 401 -7.11 25.93 -20.01
C ASP A 401 -8.40 25.49 -19.31
N GLN A 402 -9.39 26.39 -19.34
CA GLN A 402 -10.76 26.07 -18.90
C GLN A 402 -11.58 25.36 -19.98
N LEU A 403 -11.14 25.45 -21.24
CA LEU A 403 -11.84 24.88 -22.38
C LEU A 403 -11.70 23.35 -22.40
N GLY A 404 -10.55 22.83 -21.95
CA GLY A 404 -10.31 21.41 -21.78
C GLY A 404 -11.43 20.71 -21.00
N MET A 405 -11.67 21.19 -19.77
CA MET A 405 -12.69 20.61 -18.88
C MET A 405 -14.10 20.85 -19.42
N HIS A 406 -14.38 22.05 -19.94
CA HIS A 406 -15.65 22.36 -20.59
C HIS A 406 -16.02 21.34 -21.69
N ASN A 407 -15.06 21.00 -22.56
CA ASN A 407 -15.30 20.08 -23.67
C ASN A 407 -15.55 18.64 -23.23
N ILE A 408 -14.89 18.18 -22.16
CA ILE A 408 -15.15 16.86 -21.56
C ILE A 408 -16.56 16.83 -20.96
N LEU A 409 -16.90 17.86 -20.18
CA LEU A 409 -18.20 17.95 -19.52
C LEU A 409 -19.35 18.10 -20.52
N LEU A 410 -19.18 18.84 -21.60
CA LEU A 410 -20.20 18.96 -22.65
C LEU A 410 -20.45 17.62 -23.36
N GLN A 411 -19.41 16.80 -23.54
CA GLN A 411 -19.55 15.46 -24.13
C GLN A 411 -20.22 14.47 -23.16
N ALA A 412 -19.90 14.53 -21.88
CA ALA A 412 -20.40 13.59 -20.87
C ALA A 412 -21.76 13.99 -20.26
N TYR A 413 -21.99 15.29 -20.09
CA TYR A 413 -23.16 15.88 -19.43
C TYR A 413 -23.75 17.02 -20.27
N PRO A 414 -24.18 16.77 -21.52
CA PRO A 414 -24.55 17.82 -22.47
C PRO A 414 -25.62 18.80 -21.98
N LYS A 415 -26.47 18.37 -21.03
CA LYS A 415 -27.56 19.17 -20.47
C LYS A 415 -27.28 19.77 -19.10
N THR A 416 -26.25 19.28 -18.39
CA THR A 416 -25.95 19.65 -16.99
C THR A 416 -24.47 20.02 -16.78
N TRP A 417 -23.71 20.20 -17.86
CA TRP A 417 -22.27 20.49 -17.82
C TRP A 417 -21.94 21.73 -16.97
N GLU A 418 -22.80 22.77 -16.97
CA GLU A 418 -22.62 23.99 -16.17
C GLU A 418 -22.60 23.69 -14.66
N GLN A 419 -23.47 22.78 -14.21
CA GLN A 419 -23.55 22.38 -12.81
C GLN A 419 -22.29 21.61 -12.39
N VAL A 420 -21.82 20.71 -13.25
CA VAL A 420 -20.58 19.94 -13.00
C VAL A 420 -19.36 20.86 -13.04
N MET A 421 -19.35 21.86 -13.93
CA MET A 421 -18.29 22.86 -14.01
C MET A 421 -18.21 23.71 -12.74
N GLU A 422 -19.35 24.02 -12.13
CA GLU A 422 -19.38 24.72 -10.85
C GLU A 422 -18.82 23.87 -9.70
N VAL A 423 -19.17 22.58 -9.66
CA VAL A 423 -18.56 21.62 -8.73
C VAL A 423 -17.04 21.56 -8.93
N TYR A 424 -16.57 21.48 -10.18
CA TYR A 424 -15.14 21.49 -10.49
C TYR A 424 -14.44 22.76 -9.99
N ARG A 425 -15.02 23.94 -10.21
CA ARG A 425 -14.44 25.21 -9.73
C ARG A 425 -14.37 25.28 -8.21
N LYS A 426 -15.42 24.81 -7.54
CA LYS A 426 -15.50 24.78 -6.08
C LYS A 426 -14.50 23.81 -5.48
N GLU A 427 -14.46 22.56 -5.96
CA GLU A 427 -13.55 21.55 -5.42
C GLU A 427 -12.10 21.93 -5.69
N THR A 428 -11.82 22.55 -6.83
CA THR A 428 -10.46 22.97 -7.19
C THR A 428 -10.11 24.40 -6.78
N GLU A 429 -10.92 25.07 -5.94
CA GLU A 429 -10.64 26.41 -5.43
C GLU A 429 -9.31 26.44 -4.65
N ARG A 430 -9.08 25.41 -3.83
CA ARG A 430 -7.87 25.25 -3.03
C ARG A 430 -6.78 24.49 -3.79
N PRO A 431 -5.49 24.79 -3.55
CA PRO A 431 -4.38 24.05 -4.14
C PRO A 431 -4.46 22.53 -3.89
N PHE A 432 -3.94 21.75 -4.82
CA PHE A 432 -3.82 20.28 -4.77
C PHE A 432 -5.15 19.50 -4.72
N ARG A 433 -6.28 20.18 -4.90
CA ARG A 433 -7.58 19.53 -5.07
C ARG A 433 -7.87 19.20 -6.53
N TYR A 434 -8.75 18.23 -6.73
CA TYR A 434 -9.13 17.70 -8.03
C TYR A 434 -10.60 17.29 -8.05
N LEU A 435 -11.13 17.13 -9.26
CA LEU A 435 -12.41 16.47 -9.50
C LEU A 435 -12.17 15.23 -10.35
N THR A 436 -12.76 14.11 -9.94
CA THR A 436 -12.74 12.87 -10.70
C THR A 436 -14.08 12.68 -11.39
N VAL A 437 -14.01 12.40 -12.69
CA VAL A 437 -15.16 12.05 -13.51
C VAL A 437 -15.05 10.58 -13.90
N ASP A 438 -16.08 9.81 -13.56
CA ASP A 438 -16.21 8.37 -13.83
C ASP A 438 -16.99 8.10 -15.12
N PHE A 439 -16.27 7.57 -16.11
CA PHE A 439 -16.75 7.11 -17.41
C PHE A 439 -16.84 5.59 -17.50
N HIS A 440 -16.63 4.86 -16.41
CA HIS A 440 -16.72 3.41 -16.41
C HIS A 440 -18.13 2.96 -16.84
N PRO A 441 -18.27 2.06 -17.82
CA PRO A 441 -19.57 1.69 -18.38
C PRO A 441 -20.48 0.97 -17.37
N ALA A 442 -19.88 0.25 -16.40
CA ALA A 442 -20.62 -0.38 -15.30
C ALA A 442 -20.88 0.53 -14.10
N GLY A 443 -20.42 1.79 -14.12
CA GLY A 443 -20.64 2.75 -13.04
C GLY A 443 -22.10 3.21 -12.96
N TYR A 444 -22.58 3.53 -11.75
CA TYR A 444 -23.93 4.07 -11.56
C TYR A 444 -23.98 5.55 -11.99
N ASP A 445 -24.93 5.90 -12.86
CA ASP A 445 -25.04 7.25 -13.44
C ASP A 445 -25.17 8.39 -12.42
N ARG A 446 -25.71 8.09 -11.23
CA ARG A 446 -25.87 9.09 -10.16
C ARG A 446 -24.59 9.39 -9.40
N PHE A 447 -23.55 8.56 -9.51
CA PHE A 447 -22.34 8.63 -8.66
C PHE A 447 -21.06 8.84 -9.48
N ARG A 448 -21.17 9.53 -10.61
CA ARG A 448 -20.06 9.68 -11.56
C ARG A 448 -19.12 10.86 -11.28
N ILE A 449 -19.49 11.77 -10.39
CA ILE A 449 -18.71 12.96 -10.06
C ILE A 449 -18.23 12.83 -8.61
N VAL A 450 -16.94 12.62 -8.43
CA VAL A 450 -16.35 12.35 -7.11
C VAL A 450 -15.09 13.17 -6.85
N SER A 451 -14.81 13.46 -5.59
CA SER A 451 -13.55 14.07 -5.12
C SER A 451 -13.13 13.42 -3.81
N ARG A 452 -11.92 13.75 -3.32
CA ARG A 452 -11.35 13.22 -2.06
C ARG A 452 -11.17 11.69 -2.09
N LEU A 453 -10.56 11.19 -3.15
CA LEU A 453 -10.24 9.77 -3.32
C LEU A 453 -9.15 9.28 -2.35
N LEU A 454 -8.29 10.17 -1.85
CA LEU A 454 -7.15 9.78 -1.01
C LEU A 454 -7.54 9.73 0.47
N LYS A 455 -7.03 8.72 1.20
CA LYS A 455 -7.38 8.47 2.61
C LYS A 455 -7.15 9.66 3.55
N HIS A 456 -6.12 10.47 3.30
CA HIS A 456 -5.80 11.64 4.12
C HIS A 456 -6.77 12.81 3.87
N GLU A 457 -7.54 12.77 2.78
CA GLU A 457 -8.54 13.79 2.43
C GLU A 457 -9.91 13.54 3.07
N GLY A 458 -10.07 12.42 3.80
CA GLY A 458 -11.29 12.07 4.51
C GLY A 458 -12.25 11.21 3.72
N CYS A 459 -13.56 11.46 3.88
CA CYS A 459 -14.61 10.78 3.11
C CYS A 459 -14.54 11.19 1.64
N MET A 460 -14.63 10.21 0.74
CA MET A 460 -14.90 10.46 -0.67
C MET A 460 -16.20 11.26 -0.78
N GLN A 461 -16.14 12.40 -1.46
CA GLN A 461 -17.30 13.23 -1.72
C GLN A 461 -17.86 12.89 -3.10
N CYS A 462 -19.11 12.47 -3.14
CA CYS A 462 -19.83 12.24 -4.39
C CYS A 462 -20.87 13.33 -4.60
N PHE A 463 -20.88 13.93 -5.78
CA PHE A 463 -21.79 15.02 -6.15
C PHE A 463 -22.94 14.47 -6.97
N ILE A 464 -24.14 14.45 -6.36
CA ILE A 464 -25.36 14.01 -7.03
C ILE A 464 -25.95 15.22 -7.76
N LEU A 465 -26.03 15.12 -9.08
CA LEU A 465 -26.71 16.14 -9.88
C LEU A 465 -28.22 16.02 -9.69
N PRO A 466 -28.95 17.14 -9.51
CA PRO A 466 -30.39 17.11 -9.36
C PRO A 466 -31.06 16.50 -10.61
N PRO A 467 -32.16 15.74 -10.44
CA PRO A 467 -32.91 15.21 -11.57
C PRO A 467 -33.42 16.37 -12.43
N HIS A 468 -33.40 16.17 -13.75
CA HIS A 468 -33.97 17.12 -14.70
C HIS A 468 -35.40 17.46 -14.29
N LYS A 469 -35.68 18.75 -14.06
CA LYS A 469 -37.06 19.24 -14.17
C LYS A 469 -37.42 19.11 -15.64
N HIS A 470 -38.37 18.22 -15.96
CA HIS A 470 -39.06 18.25 -17.23
C HIS A 470 -39.74 19.62 -17.33
N LEU A 471 -39.22 20.48 -18.20
CA LEU A 471 -39.95 21.64 -18.72
C LEU A 471 -40.60 21.22 -20.03
#